data_AF-Q4L9W2-F1
#
_entry.id   AF-Q4L9W2-F1
#
_cell.length_a   1.000
_cell.length_b   1.000
_cell.length_c   1.000
_cell.angle_alpha   90.00
_cell.angle_beta   90.00
_cell.angle_gamma   90.00
#
_symmetry.space_group_name_H-M   'P 1'
#
loop_
_entity.id
_entity.type
_entity.pdbx_description
1 polymer ?
#
loop_
_entity_poly.entity_id
_entity_poly.type
_entity_poly.pdbx_seq_one_letter_code
_entity_poly.pdbx_strand_id
1 'polypeptide(L)'
;MRRSLLTYIILVFVLTYSIEGLVYLIGGLQAFSIIASLTMLFPAITAIIVWAIYYRDKKFWKFFGLRLGKIKYWFIHPLMMLLALIIIYLVSYMLNPNQFLNSTEQQDRMKEIFIFLPDVPLFINLLIPIILNLSIGILFSMIAYLGEELGWRAFMYPKLTNIGVTKGLILGGFIGIMASPSYLNGA
;
A
#
# COMPACT_ATOMS: atom_id res chain seq x y z
N MET A 1 -2.05 27.70 2.17
CA MET A 1 -2.32 26.31 2.61
C MET A 1 -3.40 25.62 1.79
N ARG A 2 -4.57 26.22 1.56
CA ARG A 2 -5.63 25.61 0.72
C ARG A 2 -5.18 25.35 -0.74
N ARG A 3 -4.45 26.29 -1.35
CA ARG A 3 -3.96 26.15 -2.74
C ARG A 3 -3.04 24.94 -2.92
N SER A 4 -2.04 24.75 -2.05
CA SER A 4 -1.12 23.61 -2.15
C SER A 4 -1.79 22.26 -1.92
N LEU A 5 -2.76 22.17 -1.00
CA LEU A 5 -3.53 20.95 -0.81
C LEU A 5 -4.42 20.66 -2.03
N LEU A 6 -5.07 21.67 -2.61
CA LEU A 6 -5.89 21.51 -3.80
C LEU A 6 -5.05 21.05 -5.01
N THR A 7 -3.91 21.71 -5.25
CA THR A 7 -2.97 21.30 -6.30
C THR A 7 -2.50 19.86 -6.11
N TYR A 8 -2.22 19.47 -4.86
CA TYR A 8 -1.84 18.10 -4.55
C TYR A 8 -2.93 17.09 -4.90
N ILE A 9 -4.17 17.34 -4.44
CA ILE A 9 -5.29 16.43 -4.71
C ILE A 9 -5.50 16.32 -6.23
N ILE A 10 -5.61 17.45 -6.94
CA ILE A 10 -5.82 17.43 -8.40
C ILE A 10 -4.74 16.63 -9.11
N LEU A 11 -3.47 16.89 -8.81
CA LEU A 11 -2.35 16.22 -9.48
C LEU A 11 -2.31 14.71 -9.17
N VAL A 12 -2.54 14.29 -7.91
CA VAL A 12 -2.57 12.87 -7.57
C VAL A 12 -3.67 12.17 -8.37
N PHE A 13 -4.89 12.71 -8.37
CA PHE A 13 -6.00 12.12 -9.12
C PHE A 13 -5.71 12.08 -10.63
N VAL A 14 -5.23 13.18 -11.21
CA VAL A 14 -4.91 13.21 -12.65
C VAL A 14 -3.86 12.16 -13.00
N LEU A 15 -2.78 12.04 -12.23
CA LEU A 15 -1.71 11.08 -12.51
C LEU A 15 -2.19 9.63 -12.35
N THR A 16 -2.84 9.31 -11.23
CA THR A 16 -3.33 7.95 -10.95
C THR A 16 -4.35 7.49 -12.00
N TYR A 17 -5.40 8.27 -12.22
CA TYR A 17 -6.46 7.88 -13.16
C TYR A 17 -6.01 7.90 -14.63
N SER A 18 -5.09 8.79 -15.02
CA SER A 18 -4.58 8.79 -16.39
C SER A 18 -3.78 7.52 -16.68
N ILE A 19 -2.91 7.11 -15.76
CA ILE A 19 -2.07 5.93 -15.96
C ILE A 19 -2.88 4.64 -15.83
N GLU A 20 -3.79 4.55 -14.86
CA GLU A 20 -4.67 3.38 -14.75
C GLU A 20 -5.65 3.28 -15.91
N GLY A 21 -6.21 4.40 -16.36
CA GLY A 21 -7.03 4.44 -17.57
C GLY A 21 -6.26 3.96 -18.80
N LEU A 22 -5.00 4.38 -18.95
CA LEU A 22 -4.14 3.88 -20.03
C LEU A 22 -3.88 2.38 -19.89
N VAL A 23 -3.50 1.89 -18.71
CA VAL A 23 -3.26 0.46 -18.44
C VAL A 23 -4.50 -0.37 -18.77
N TYR A 24 -5.68 0.10 -18.38
CA TYR A 24 -6.95 -0.53 -18.69
C TYR A 24 -7.17 -0.67 -20.21
N LEU A 25 -6.88 0.37 -20.98
CA LEU A 25 -7.09 0.39 -22.43
C LEU A 25 -6.10 -0.48 -23.23
N ILE A 26 -4.87 -0.68 -22.74
CA ILE A 26 -3.79 -1.36 -23.50
C ILE A 26 -3.62 -2.85 -23.20
N GLY A 27 -4.47 -3.44 -22.34
CA GLY A 27 -4.42 -4.87 -22.02
C GLY A 27 -4.63 -5.24 -20.55
N GLY A 28 -4.92 -4.26 -19.70
CA GLY A 28 -5.27 -4.48 -18.29
C GLY A 28 -4.07 -4.84 -17.40
N LEU A 29 -4.33 -4.99 -16.10
CA LEU A 29 -3.28 -5.14 -15.08
C LEU A 29 -2.43 -6.40 -15.21
N GLN A 30 -2.94 -7.49 -15.78
CA GLN A 30 -2.14 -8.71 -15.91
C GLN A 30 -0.91 -8.49 -16.79
N ALA A 31 -1.05 -7.67 -17.85
CA ALA A 31 0.06 -7.33 -18.74
C ALA A 31 1.00 -6.25 -18.13
N PHE A 32 0.50 -5.42 -17.20
CA PHE A 32 1.21 -4.23 -16.71
C PHE A 32 1.23 -4.09 -15.18
N SER A 33 1.29 -5.20 -14.46
CA SER A 33 1.24 -5.25 -12.98
C SER A 33 2.34 -4.44 -12.28
N ILE A 34 3.52 -4.35 -12.89
CA ILE A 34 4.62 -3.52 -12.41
C ILE A 34 4.27 -2.04 -12.54
N ILE A 35 3.72 -1.61 -13.67
CA ILE A 35 3.31 -0.21 -13.89
C ILE A 35 2.21 0.17 -12.91
N ALA A 36 1.24 -0.73 -12.70
CA ALA A 36 0.19 -0.54 -11.71
C ALA A 36 0.77 -0.38 -10.30
N SER A 37 1.74 -1.20 -9.90
CA SER A 37 2.42 -1.06 -8.61
C SER A 37 3.18 0.27 -8.46
N LEU A 38 3.76 0.78 -9.55
CA LEU A 38 4.48 2.05 -9.55
C LEU A 38 3.58 3.28 -9.38
N THR A 39 2.27 3.17 -9.66
CA THR A 39 1.31 4.28 -9.41
C THR A 39 1.21 4.67 -7.94
N MET A 40 1.56 3.75 -7.02
CA MET A 40 1.67 4.03 -5.58
C MET A 40 2.74 5.09 -5.24
N LEU A 41 3.61 5.44 -6.20
CA LEU A 41 4.57 6.54 -6.08
C LEU A 41 3.98 7.92 -6.41
N PHE A 42 2.84 8.01 -7.08
CA PHE A 42 2.24 9.28 -7.48
C PHE A 42 1.88 10.21 -6.30
N PRO A 43 1.40 9.70 -5.14
CA PRO A 43 1.25 10.53 -3.95
C PRO A 43 2.55 11.19 -3.52
N ALA A 44 3.69 10.49 -3.54
CA ALA A 44 4.99 11.08 -3.22
C ALA A 44 5.46 12.07 -4.28
N ILE A 45 5.42 11.67 -5.56
CA ILE A 45 5.85 12.51 -6.68
C ILE A 45 5.09 13.84 -6.65
N THR A 46 3.77 13.76 -6.46
CA THR A 46 2.93 14.96 -6.37
C THR A 46 3.26 15.80 -5.15
N ALA A 47 3.49 15.20 -3.99
CA ALA A 47 3.87 15.94 -2.80
C ALA A 47 5.21 16.66 -2.99
N ILE A 48 6.17 16.04 -3.67
CA ILE A 48 7.48 16.63 -4.01
C ILE A 48 7.30 17.78 -5.00
N ILE A 49 6.48 17.62 -6.04
CA ILE A 49 6.16 18.69 -6.99
C ILE A 49 5.55 19.89 -6.26
N VAL A 50 4.54 19.65 -5.43
CA VAL A 50 3.88 20.72 -4.67
C VAL A 50 4.82 21.36 -3.64
N TRP A 51 5.73 20.59 -3.03
CA TRP A 51 6.80 21.13 -2.19
C TRP A 51 7.73 22.05 -2.99
N ALA A 52 8.17 21.63 -4.17
CA ALA A 52 9.05 22.41 -5.04
C ALA A 52 8.41 23.72 -5.52
N ILE A 53 7.09 23.74 -5.73
CA ILE A 53 6.34 24.93 -6.18
C ILE A 53 6.07 25.90 -5.02
N TYR A 54 5.62 25.40 -3.86
CA TYR A 54 5.06 26.27 -2.79
C TYR A 54 5.93 26.37 -1.54
N TYR A 55 6.94 25.52 -1.37
CA TYR A 55 7.68 25.36 -0.11
C TYR A 55 9.18 25.14 -0.30
N ARG A 56 9.74 25.60 -1.43
CA ARG A 56 11.16 25.43 -1.78
C ARG A 56 12.12 26.10 -0.78
N ASP A 57 11.62 27.11 -0.06
CA ASP A 57 12.31 27.78 1.05
C ASP A 57 12.51 26.87 2.27
N LYS A 58 11.72 25.80 2.41
CA LYS A 58 11.77 24.88 3.54
C LYS A 58 12.63 23.66 3.20
N LYS A 59 13.54 23.31 4.12
CA LYS A 59 14.36 22.09 4.01
C LYS A 59 13.49 20.85 3.84
N PHE A 60 13.77 20.05 2.80
CA PHE A 60 12.98 18.87 2.40
C PHE A 60 12.69 17.91 3.55
N TRP A 61 13.74 17.41 4.22
CA TRP A 61 13.61 16.46 5.32
C TRP A 61 12.82 17.00 6.51
N LYS A 62 12.95 18.31 6.80
CA LYS A 62 12.21 18.96 7.88
C LYS A 62 10.74 19.15 7.52
N PHE A 63 10.45 19.47 6.27
CA PHE A 63 9.09 19.65 5.77
C PHE A 63 8.29 18.34 5.79
N PHE A 64 8.90 17.25 5.28
CA PHE A 64 8.27 15.92 5.27
C PHE A 64 8.43 15.15 6.60
N GLY A 65 9.11 15.72 7.60
CA GLY A 65 9.28 15.08 8.91
C GLY A 65 10.05 13.76 8.85
N LEU A 66 11.00 13.62 7.92
CA LEU A 66 11.79 12.41 7.73
C LEU A 66 12.70 12.19 8.95
N ARG A 67 12.32 11.24 9.80
CA ARG A 67 13.05 10.86 11.00
C ARG A 67 12.84 9.39 11.32
N LEU A 68 13.84 8.78 11.95
CA LEU A 68 13.67 7.46 12.55
C LEU A 68 12.78 7.59 13.79
N GLY A 69 11.68 6.83 13.81
CA GLY A 69 10.77 6.75 14.95
C GLY A 69 11.39 5.98 16.12
N LYS A 70 10.73 5.99 17.28
CA LYS A 70 11.20 5.24 18.46
C LYS A 70 11.21 3.74 18.16
N ILE A 71 12.32 3.05 18.46
CA ILE A 71 12.52 1.63 18.16
C ILE A 71 11.40 0.72 18.66
N LYS A 72 10.80 1.03 19.83
CA LYS A 72 9.65 0.26 20.36
C LYS A 72 8.50 0.15 19.36
N TYR A 73 8.25 1.19 18.57
CA TYR A 73 7.17 1.22 17.60
C TYR A 73 7.45 0.42 16.34
N TRP A 74 8.70 0.04 16.11
CA TRP A 74 9.09 -0.83 15.00
C TRP A 74 8.59 -2.26 15.23
N PHE A 75 8.41 -2.65 16.49
CA PHE A 75 7.87 -3.96 16.86
C PHE A 75 6.37 -3.90 17.18
N ILE A 76 5.92 -2.85 17.87
CA ILE A 76 4.51 -2.73 18.27
C ILE A 76 3.57 -2.70 17.05
N HIS A 77 3.84 -1.87 16.03
CA HIS A 77 2.89 -1.74 14.91
C HIS A 77 2.77 -3.01 14.05
N PRO A 78 3.89 -3.67 13.64
CA PRO A 78 3.78 -4.96 12.95
C PRO A 78 3.12 -6.04 13.81
N LEU A 79 3.39 -6.07 15.11
CA LEU A 79 2.75 -7.02 16.02
C LEU A 79 1.24 -6.78 16.13
N MET A 80 0.81 -5.52 16.26
CA MET A 80 -0.63 -5.19 16.25
C MET A 80 -1.31 -5.60 14.95
N MET A 81 -0.64 -5.41 13.79
CA MET A 81 -1.16 -5.86 12.50
C MET A 81 -1.29 -7.38 12.45
N LEU A 82 -0.27 -8.11 12.91
CA LEU A 82 -0.29 -9.57 12.98
C LEU A 82 -1.42 -10.07 13.88
N LEU A 83 -1.60 -9.45 15.05
CA LEU A 83 -2.69 -9.77 15.98
C LEU A 83 -4.06 -9.54 15.34
N ALA A 84 -4.25 -8.42 14.63
CA ALA A 84 -5.49 -8.13 13.92
C ALA A 84 -5.78 -9.20 12.86
N LEU A 85 -4.77 -9.60 12.07
CA LEU A 85 -4.92 -10.67 11.08
C LEU A 85 -5.30 -12.00 11.74
N ILE A 86 -4.62 -12.39 12.82
CA ILE A 86 -4.93 -13.61 13.56
C ILE A 86 -6.38 -13.60 14.04
N ILE A 87 -6.85 -12.49 14.61
CA ILE A 87 -8.23 -12.36 15.09
C ILE A 87 -9.22 -12.51 13.93
N ILE A 88 -8.97 -11.84 12.79
CA ILE A 88 -9.84 -11.92 11.62
C ILE A 88 -9.94 -13.36 11.09
N TYR A 89 -8.80 -14.05 10.94
CA TYR A 89 -8.78 -15.43 10.46
C TYR A 89 -9.37 -16.41 11.48
N LEU A 90 -9.15 -16.19 12.78
CA LEU A 90 -9.74 -17.00 13.84
C LEU A 90 -11.27 -16.89 13.84
N VAL A 91 -11.80 -15.66 13.78
CA VAL A 91 -13.25 -15.43 13.68
C VAL A 91 -13.82 -16.06 12.41
N SER A 92 -13.14 -15.90 11.28
CA SER A 92 -13.56 -16.50 10.00
C SER A 92 -13.61 -18.03 10.09
N TYR A 93 -12.60 -18.64 10.71
CA TYR A 93 -12.56 -20.09 10.94
C TYR A 93 -13.68 -20.56 11.86
N MET A 94 -13.98 -19.82 12.92
CA MET A 94 -15.08 -20.15 13.84
C MET A 94 -16.46 -20.06 13.16
N LEU A 95 -16.65 -19.13 12.23
CA LEU A 95 -17.93 -18.95 11.52
C LEU A 95 -18.12 -19.96 10.38
N ASN A 96 -17.08 -20.25 9.61
CA ASN A 96 -17.14 -21.20 8.50
C ASN A 96 -15.77 -21.88 8.27
N PRO A 97 -15.49 -22.99 8.96
CA PRO A 97 -14.23 -23.73 8.79
C PRO A 97 -14.03 -24.23 7.35
N ASN A 98 -15.10 -24.53 6.63
CA ASN A 98 -15.05 -25.09 5.27
C ASN A 98 -14.57 -24.08 4.22
N GLN A 99 -14.46 -22.79 4.56
CA GLN A 99 -13.79 -21.79 3.72
C GLN A 99 -12.29 -22.03 3.60
N PHE A 100 -11.68 -22.72 4.57
CA PHE A 100 -10.24 -22.92 4.63
C PHE A 100 -9.87 -24.20 3.87
N LEU A 101 -8.87 -24.07 2.99
CA LEU A 101 -8.38 -25.19 2.20
C LEU A 101 -7.84 -26.30 3.11
N ASN A 102 -8.22 -27.55 2.83
CA ASN A 102 -7.60 -28.70 3.46
C ASN A 102 -6.19 -28.96 2.90
N SER A 103 -5.43 -29.87 3.51
CA SER A 103 -4.03 -30.13 3.13
C SER A 103 -3.86 -30.55 1.65
N THR A 104 -4.83 -31.27 1.08
CA THR A 104 -4.79 -31.71 -0.32
C THR A 104 -5.07 -30.54 -1.26
N GLU A 105 -6.11 -29.76 -0.97
CA GLU A 105 -6.44 -28.55 -1.74
C GLU A 105 -5.31 -27.52 -1.68
N GLN A 106 -4.66 -27.36 -0.52
CA GLN A 106 -3.49 -26.50 -0.39
C GLN A 106 -2.36 -26.97 -1.31
N GLN A 107 -2.03 -28.26 -1.31
CA GLN A 107 -0.99 -28.80 -2.21
C GLN A 107 -1.34 -28.58 -3.68
N ASP A 108 -2.59 -28.77 -4.07
CA ASP A 108 -3.02 -28.54 -5.45
C ASP A 108 -2.90 -27.07 -5.86
N ARG A 109 -3.27 -26.14 -4.98
CA ARG A 109 -3.04 -24.70 -5.22
C ARG A 109 -1.56 -24.33 -5.22
N MET A 110 -0.74 -25.00 -4.42
CA MET A 110 0.70 -24.73 -4.37
C MET A 110 1.37 -25.05 -5.71
N LYS A 111 0.87 -26.02 -6.48
CA LYS A 111 1.40 -26.36 -7.82
C LYS A 111 1.28 -25.19 -8.82
N GLU A 112 0.36 -24.26 -8.59
CA GLU A 112 0.16 -23.07 -9.41
C GLU A 112 1.20 -21.96 -9.09
N ILE A 113 1.94 -22.08 -7.99
CA ILE A 113 2.96 -21.12 -7.60
C ILE A 113 4.27 -21.45 -8.32
N PHE A 114 4.92 -20.42 -8.88
CA PHE A 114 6.14 -20.52 -9.69
C PHE A 114 7.32 -21.27 -9.04
N ILE A 115 7.30 -21.48 -7.72
CA ILE A 115 8.41 -22.03 -6.93
C ILE A 115 7.97 -23.33 -6.22
N PHE A 116 6.96 -24.01 -6.77
CA PHE A 116 6.58 -25.33 -6.29
C PHE A 116 7.67 -26.35 -6.57
N LEU A 117 8.08 -27.06 -5.55
CA LEU A 117 9.00 -28.18 -5.67
C LEU A 117 8.21 -29.48 -5.51
N PRO A 118 8.13 -30.32 -6.57
CA PRO A 118 7.54 -31.65 -6.43
C PRO A 118 8.38 -32.46 -5.43
N ASP A 119 7.73 -33.30 -4.63
CA ASP A 119 8.34 -34.24 -3.68
C ASP A 119 8.93 -33.66 -2.37
N VAL A 120 8.69 -32.38 -2.07
CA VAL A 120 8.95 -31.84 -0.72
C VAL A 120 7.68 -31.69 0.12
N PRO A 121 7.80 -31.77 1.47
CA PRO A 121 6.65 -31.61 2.36
C PRO A 121 5.92 -30.27 2.14
N LEU A 122 4.59 -30.28 2.24
CA LEU A 122 3.75 -29.07 2.12
C LEU A 122 4.27 -27.91 2.98
N PHE A 123 4.71 -28.20 4.20
CA PHE A 123 5.30 -27.19 5.09
C PHE A 123 6.50 -26.47 4.47
N ILE A 124 7.41 -27.19 3.81
CA ILE A 124 8.58 -26.60 3.14
C ILE A 124 8.13 -25.77 1.94
N ASN A 125 7.21 -26.30 1.14
CA ASN A 125 6.61 -25.57 0.02
C ASN A 125 5.93 -24.27 0.47
N LEU A 126 5.30 -24.22 1.66
CA LEU A 126 4.75 -22.99 2.24
C LEU A 126 5.82 -22.03 2.78
N LEU A 127 6.92 -22.54 3.35
CA LEU A 127 7.99 -21.70 3.89
C LEU A 127 8.75 -20.92 2.82
N ILE A 128 8.98 -21.53 1.64
CA ILE A 128 9.73 -20.90 0.55
C ILE A 128 9.14 -19.53 0.13
N PRO A 129 7.85 -19.41 -0.25
CA PRO A 129 7.26 -18.13 -0.63
C PRO A 129 7.21 -17.15 0.55
N ILE A 130 7.05 -17.61 1.79
CA ILE A 130 7.11 -16.74 2.98
C ILE A 130 8.50 -16.12 3.11
N ILE A 131 9.56 -16.92 3.04
CA ILE A 131 10.94 -16.44 3.15
C ILE A 131 11.27 -15.48 2.00
N LEU A 132 10.86 -15.82 0.77
CA LEU A 132 11.09 -14.97 -0.39
C LEU A 132 10.33 -13.65 -0.30
N ASN A 133 9.08 -13.64 0.18
CA ASN A 133 8.34 -12.41 0.39
C ASN A 133 8.93 -11.57 1.53
N LEU A 134 9.36 -12.20 2.63
CA LEU A 134 10.04 -11.51 3.74
C LEU A 134 11.40 -10.93 3.34
N SER A 135 12.08 -11.52 2.37
CA SER A 135 13.40 -11.06 1.92
C SER A 135 13.29 -10.06 0.77
N ILE A 136 12.71 -10.49 -0.34
CA ILE A 136 12.67 -9.76 -1.61
C ILE A 136 11.39 -8.92 -1.69
N GLY A 137 10.25 -9.52 -1.34
CA GLY A 137 8.95 -8.86 -1.40
C GLY A 137 8.89 -7.58 -0.57
N ILE A 138 9.49 -7.57 0.62
CA ILE A 138 9.60 -6.37 1.46
C ILE A 138 10.35 -5.25 0.74
N LEU A 139 11.50 -5.54 0.12
CA LEU A 139 12.32 -4.50 -0.53
C LEU A 139 11.57 -3.82 -1.68
N PHE A 140 10.90 -4.60 -2.54
CA PHE A 140 10.11 -4.05 -3.63
C PHE A 140 8.89 -3.27 -3.14
N SER A 141 8.19 -3.82 -2.13
CA SER A 141 6.99 -3.19 -1.58
C SER A 141 7.32 -1.92 -0.78
N MET A 142 8.49 -1.86 -0.14
CA MET A 142 8.92 -0.69 0.63
C MET A 142 8.93 0.58 -0.20
N ILE A 143 9.37 0.52 -1.46
CA ILE A 143 9.41 1.70 -2.34
C ILE A 143 8.00 2.22 -2.60
N ALA A 144 7.07 1.32 -2.93
CA ALA A 144 5.66 1.67 -3.16
C ALA A 144 5.00 2.25 -1.89
N TYR A 145 5.17 1.59 -0.74
CA TYR A 145 4.63 2.06 0.53
C TYR A 145 5.25 3.38 1.00
N LEU A 146 6.55 3.61 0.78
CA LEU A 146 7.18 4.89 1.05
C LEU A 146 6.57 6.01 0.19
N GLY A 147 6.22 5.70 -1.07
CA GLY A 147 5.51 6.60 -1.96
C GLY A 147 4.19 7.10 -1.36
N GLU A 148 3.36 6.16 -0.92
CA GLU A 148 2.10 6.46 -0.27
C GLU A 148 2.27 7.18 1.07
N GLU A 149 3.19 6.72 1.92
CA GLU A 149 3.42 7.31 3.24
C GLU A 149 3.90 8.78 3.13
N LEU A 150 4.82 9.06 2.20
CA LEU A 150 5.33 10.42 1.98
C LEU A 150 4.24 11.36 1.45
N GLY A 151 3.40 10.89 0.52
CA GLY A 151 2.29 11.68 0.00
C GLY A 151 1.20 11.92 1.05
N TRP A 152 0.65 10.83 1.58
CA TRP A 152 -0.52 10.90 2.46
C TRP A 152 -0.15 11.44 3.83
N ARG A 153 0.79 10.80 4.54
CA ARG A 153 1.04 11.07 5.96
C ARG A 153 1.96 12.26 6.16
N ALA A 154 2.97 12.43 5.31
CA ALA A 154 3.90 13.55 5.44
C ALA A 154 3.40 14.85 4.78
N PHE A 155 2.61 14.78 3.70
CA PHE A 155 2.10 16.00 3.04
C PHE A 155 0.61 16.28 3.29
N MET A 156 -0.29 15.32 3.04
CA MET A 156 -1.73 15.56 3.00
C MET A 156 -2.35 15.71 4.41
N TYR A 157 -2.18 14.71 5.27
CA TYR A 157 -2.80 14.67 6.59
C TYR A 157 -2.48 15.89 7.46
N PRO A 158 -1.23 16.38 7.55
CA PRO A 158 -0.92 17.59 8.33
C PRO A 158 -1.66 18.84 7.86
N LYS A 159 -2.09 18.90 6.60
CA LYS A 159 -2.89 20.02 6.07
C LYS A 159 -4.37 19.83 6.33
N LEU A 160 -4.87 18.60 6.25
CA LEU A 160 -6.28 18.26 6.50
C LEU A 160 -6.64 18.38 7.98
N THR A 161 -5.77 17.93 8.88
CA THR A 161 -6.02 17.98 10.33
C THR A 161 -6.04 19.40 10.89
N ASN A 162 -5.53 20.39 10.17
CA ASN A 162 -5.69 21.81 10.51
C ASN A 162 -7.16 22.29 10.44
N ILE A 163 -8.05 21.55 9.78
CA ILE A 163 -9.50 21.81 9.77
C ILE A 163 -10.18 21.19 11.01
N GLY A 164 -9.46 20.35 11.75
CA GLY A 164 -9.91 19.54 12.88
C GLY A 164 -9.49 18.09 12.70
N VAL A 165 -9.02 17.44 13.78
CA VAL A 165 -8.43 16.08 13.72
C VAL A 165 -9.41 15.07 13.12
N THR A 166 -10.62 14.94 13.68
CA THR A 166 -11.61 13.96 13.23
C THR A 166 -12.04 14.21 11.78
N LYS A 167 -12.35 15.47 11.43
CA LYS A 167 -12.77 15.84 10.07
C LYS A 167 -11.65 15.58 9.06
N GLY A 168 -10.42 15.93 9.42
CA GLY A 168 -9.24 15.69 8.59
C GLY A 168 -8.96 14.20 8.37
N LEU A 169 -9.17 13.36 9.40
CA LEU A 169 -9.03 11.91 9.28
C LEU A 169 -10.08 11.30 8.34
N ILE A 170 -11.36 11.66 8.50
CA ILE A 170 -12.45 11.18 7.65
C ILE A 170 -12.22 11.60 6.19
N LEU A 171 -11.92 12.88 5.97
CA LEU A 171 -11.69 13.40 4.62
C LEU A 171 -10.43 12.79 3.99
N GLY A 172 -9.37 12.59 4.78
CA GLY A 172 -8.16 11.93 4.32
C GLY A 172 -8.38 10.47 3.93
N GLY A 173 -9.21 9.75 4.70
CA GLY A 173 -9.62 8.39 4.36
C GLY A 173 -10.39 8.32 3.05
N PHE A 174 -11.37 9.20 2.85
CA PHE A 174 -12.14 9.27 1.60
C PHE A 174 -11.26 9.58 0.38
N ILE A 175 -10.36 10.56 0.50
CA ILE A 175 -9.41 10.91 -0.57
C ILE A 175 -8.48 9.73 -0.87
N GLY A 176 -7.94 9.09 0.17
CA GLY A 176 -7.03 7.96 0.03
C GLY A 176 -7.69 6.80 -0.72
N ILE A 177 -8.92 6.44 -0.33
CA ILE A 177 -9.70 5.39 -1.00
C ILE A 177 -9.90 5.70 -2.49
N MET A 178 -10.29 6.93 -2.81
CA MET A 178 -10.57 7.35 -4.19
C MET A 178 -9.31 7.46 -5.06
N ALA A 179 -8.16 7.74 -4.45
CA ALA A 179 -6.89 7.85 -5.15
C ALA A 179 -6.05 6.56 -5.07
N SER A 180 -6.56 5.52 -4.40
CA SER A 180 -5.90 4.22 -4.32
C SER A 180 -6.04 3.49 -5.67
N PRO A 181 -4.94 2.91 -6.18
CA PRO A 181 -4.95 2.23 -7.47
C PRO A 181 -5.89 1.03 -7.61
N SER A 182 -6.49 0.59 -6.51
CA SER A 182 -7.41 -0.54 -6.45
C SER A 182 -8.84 -0.20 -6.89
N TYR A 183 -9.21 1.08 -7.03
CA TYR A 183 -10.60 1.46 -7.28
C TYR A 183 -11.10 1.09 -8.69
N LEU A 184 -10.21 1.04 -9.69
CA LEU A 184 -10.55 0.58 -11.04
C LEU A 184 -10.42 -0.95 -11.20
N ASN A 185 -9.95 -1.67 -10.18
CA ASN A 185 -9.67 -3.11 -10.25
C ASN A 185 -10.84 -4.00 -9.78
N GLY A 186 -11.99 -3.39 -9.44
CA GLY A 186 -13.18 -4.07 -8.92
C GLY A 186 -14.40 -4.04 -9.85
N ALA A 187 -14.22 -3.69 -11.13
CA ALA A 187 -15.26 -3.68 -12.16
C ALA A 187 -14.88 -4.58 -13.34
#